data_AF-A0A946GB00-F1
#
_entry.id   AF-A0A946GB00-F1
#
_cell.length_a   1.000
_cell.length_b   1.000
_cell.length_c   1.000
_cell.angle_alpha   90.00
_cell.angle_beta   90.00
_cell.angle_gamma   90.00
#
_symmetry.space_group_name_H-M   'P 1'
#
loop_
_entity.id
_entity.type
_entity.pdbx_description
1 polymer ?
#
loop_
_entity_poly.entity_id
_entity_poly.type
_entity_poly.pdbx_seq_one_letter_code
_entity_poly.pdbx_strand_id
1 'polypeptide(L)'
;PGIGENKTVFAGDPNADLDNDGLTAFAEYALGTADSDSSSGQVAIRSRVDGGGDLRITFPKNTAAGDVNFIVEISTDLKNWSSGEMVSFVSEESISDNISEVTYQSALPDTTKVYMRLRFQQR
;
A
#
# COMPACT_ATOMS: atom_id res chain seq x y z
N PRO A 1 25.56 15.54 1.52
CA PRO A 1 26.19 14.24 1.19
C PRO A 1 25.22 13.12 1.56
N GLY A 2 24.66 12.45 0.54
CA GLY A 2 23.51 11.57 0.68
C GLY A 2 23.77 10.37 1.56
N ILE A 3 22.91 10.18 2.54
CA ILE A 3 22.78 8.90 3.24
C ILE A 3 22.39 7.86 2.18
N GLY A 4 23.23 6.84 2.00
CA GLY A 4 22.88 5.70 1.16
C GLY A 4 21.70 4.99 1.81
N GLU A 5 20.56 5.01 1.12
CA GLU A 5 19.37 4.24 1.49
C GLU A 5 19.77 2.78 1.70
N ASN A 6 19.84 2.32 2.96
CA ASN A 6 20.15 0.92 3.24
C ASN A 6 18.91 0.08 2.94
N LYS A 7 18.71 -0.17 1.65
CA LYS A 7 17.63 -0.99 1.13
C LYS A 7 17.79 -2.42 1.60
N THR A 8 16.71 -2.96 2.15
CA THR A 8 16.60 -4.35 2.59
C THR A 8 15.93 -5.18 1.51
N VAL A 9 16.03 -6.51 1.65
CA VAL A 9 15.36 -7.50 0.81
C VAL A 9 14.56 -8.40 1.75
N PHE A 10 13.33 -8.74 1.37
CA PHE A 10 12.50 -9.64 2.17
C PHE A 10 13.13 -11.03 2.31
N ALA A 11 13.01 -11.62 3.50
CA ALA A 11 13.45 -12.99 3.78
C ALA A 11 12.41 -13.70 4.67
N GLY A 12 12.10 -14.95 4.35
CA GLY A 12 11.10 -15.75 5.06
C GLY A 12 10.06 -16.34 4.11
N ASP A 13 8.98 -16.88 4.68
CA ASP A 13 7.80 -17.27 3.91
C ASP A 13 6.96 -16.02 3.63
N PRO A 14 6.82 -15.57 2.36
CA PRO A 14 6.08 -14.37 2.04
C PRO A 14 4.57 -14.49 2.27
N ASN A 15 4.04 -15.71 2.48
CA ASN A 15 2.62 -15.96 2.72
C ASN A 15 2.31 -16.30 4.18
N ALA A 16 3.29 -16.26 5.08
CA ALA A 16 3.01 -16.42 6.50
C ALA A 16 2.10 -15.28 7.00
N ASP A 17 1.28 -15.57 7.99
CA ASP A 17 0.44 -14.63 8.72
C ASP A 17 0.42 -15.15 10.17
N LEU A 18 1.50 -14.86 10.91
CA LEU A 18 1.74 -15.50 12.21
C LEU A 18 0.82 -14.93 13.29
N ASP A 19 0.40 -13.68 13.16
CA ASP A 19 -0.51 -13.00 14.08
C ASP A 19 -1.99 -13.06 13.66
N ASN A 20 -2.28 -13.56 12.46
CA ASN A 20 -3.63 -13.79 11.90
C ASN A 20 -4.44 -12.51 11.74
N ASP A 21 -3.80 -11.40 11.36
CA ASP A 21 -4.47 -10.13 11.09
C ASP A 21 -4.92 -9.96 9.62
N GLY A 22 -4.57 -10.93 8.77
CA GLY A 22 -4.94 -10.99 7.36
C GLY A 22 -3.94 -10.31 6.43
N LEU A 23 -2.83 -9.78 6.94
CA LEU A 23 -1.69 -9.36 6.15
C LEU A 23 -0.61 -10.42 6.17
N THR A 24 -0.13 -10.77 4.98
CA THR A 24 1.00 -11.69 4.87
C THR A 24 2.30 -11.02 5.34
N ALA A 25 3.28 -11.78 5.82
CA ALA A 25 4.61 -11.31 6.19
C ALA A 25 5.27 -10.40 5.15
N PHE A 26 5.06 -10.65 3.84
CA PHE A 26 5.57 -9.78 2.79
C PHE A 26 4.84 -8.44 2.69
N ALA A 27 3.52 -8.43 2.90
CA ALA A 27 2.73 -7.21 3.00
C ALA A 27 3.11 -6.42 4.25
N GLU A 28 3.32 -7.09 5.39
CA GLU A 28 3.78 -6.49 6.64
C GLU A 28 5.13 -5.80 6.46
N TYR A 29 6.10 -6.50 5.86
CA TYR A 29 7.40 -5.95 5.50
C TYR A 29 7.31 -4.71 4.60
N ALA A 30 6.43 -4.74 3.60
CA ALA A 30 6.19 -3.62 2.70
C ALA A 30 5.56 -2.41 3.41
N LEU A 31 4.62 -2.65 4.31
CA LEU A 31 3.91 -1.60 5.06
C LEU A 31 4.74 -1.07 6.23
N GLY A 32 5.78 -1.80 6.66
CA GLY A 32 6.57 -1.48 7.84
C GLY A 32 5.88 -1.84 9.15
N THR A 33 4.95 -2.79 9.08
CA THR A 33 4.26 -3.43 10.21
C THR A 33 5.00 -4.71 10.61
N ALA A 34 4.50 -5.45 11.59
CA ALA A 34 5.13 -6.66 12.08
C ALA A 34 4.16 -7.85 12.15
N ASP A 35 4.47 -8.91 11.40
CA ASP A 35 3.76 -10.21 11.34
C ASP A 35 3.66 -10.95 12.70
N SER A 36 4.13 -10.35 13.79
CA SER A 36 4.01 -10.87 15.15
C SER A 36 3.10 -10.02 16.04
N ASP A 37 2.51 -8.96 15.49
CA ASP A 37 1.70 -7.96 16.17
C ASP A 37 0.47 -7.59 15.31
N SER A 38 -0.61 -8.34 15.53
CA SER A 38 -1.90 -8.16 14.85
C SER A 38 -2.52 -6.76 14.99
N SER A 39 -2.03 -5.93 15.91
CA SER A 39 -2.51 -4.55 16.07
C SER A 39 -1.85 -3.59 15.06
N SER A 40 -0.72 -3.99 14.48
CA SER A 40 0.07 -3.15 13.58
C SER A 40 -0.49 -3.13 12.15
N GLY A 41 -0.99 -4.26 11.64
CA GLY A 41 -1.55 -4.37 10.29
C GLY A 41 -3.02 -3.93 10.15
N GLN A 42 -3.85 -4.15 11.17
CA GLN A 42 -5.30 -3.92 11.13
C GLN A 42 -5.73 -2.49 10.70
N VAL A 43 -4.89 -1.49 10.93
CA VAL A 43 -5.16 -0.07 10.60
C VAL A 43 -4.17 0.54 9.60
N ALA A 44 -3.32 -0.29 8.99
CA ALA A 44 -2.28 0.17 8.07
C ALA A 44 -2.90 0.74 6.78
N ILE A 45 -3.85 0.04 6.17
CA ILE A 45 -4.49 0.47 4.92
C ILE A 45 -5.84 1.12 5.25
N ARG A 46 -5.99 2.39 4.86
CA ARG A 46 -7.19 3.19 5.12
C ARG A 46 -7.80 3.63 3.80
N SER A 47 -9.13 3.64 3.72
CA SER A 47 -9.85 4.15 2.56
C SER A 47 -10.88 5.20 2.96
N ARG A 48 -11.05 6.24 2.15
CA ARG A 48 -12.10 7.25 2.31
C ARG A 48 -12.56 7.79 0.97
N VAL A 49 -13.80 8.25 0.89
CA VAL A 49 -14.25 9.09 -0.24
C VAL A 49 -13.99 10.55 0.13
N ASP A 50 -13.35 11.31 -0.76
CA ASP A 50 -13.10 12.73 -0.51
C ASP A 50 -14.35 13.60 -0.78
N GLY A 51 -14.24 14.90 -0.52
CA GLY A 51 -15.35 15.84 -0.72
C GLY A 51 -15.81 15.99 -2.17
N GLY A 52 -15.00 15.55 -3.14
CA GLY A 52 -15.31 15.54 -4.57
C GLY A 52 -15.94 14.23 -5.06
N GLY A 53 -15.97 13.19 -4.23
CA GLY A 53 -16.49 11.87 -4.58
C GLY A 53 -15.41 10.87 -5.02
N ASP A 54 -14.13 11.24 -4.99
CA ASP A 54 -13.04 10.34 -5.36
C ASP A 54 -12.70 9.38 -4.21
N LEU A 55 -12.55 8.09 -4.53
CA LEU A 55 -12.08 7.09 -3.58
C LEU A 55 -10.56 7.26 -3.39
N ARG A 56 -10.14 7.43 -2.13
CA ARG A 56 -8.73 7.50 -1.74
C ARG A 56 -8.33 6.28 -0.93
N ILE A 57 -7.12 5.82 -1.16
CA ILE A 57 -6.44 4.81 -0.35
C ILE A 57 -5.16 5.42 0.22
N THR A 58 -4.95 5.23 1.52
CA THR A 58 -3.79 5.71 2.26
C THR A 58 -3.15 4.53 2.99
N PHE A 59 -1.84 4.38 2.89
CA PHE A 59 -1.10 3.29 3.52
C PHE A 59 0.33 3.71 3.86
N PRO A 60 0.95 3.14 4.92
CA PRO A 60 2.37 3.31 5.18
C PRO A 60 3.19 2.53 4.15
N LYS A 61 4.33 3.09 3.78
CA LYS A 61 5.30 2.50 2.88
C LYS A 61 6.63 2.45 3.59
N ASN A 62 7.16 1.25 3.77
CA ASN A 62 8.53 1.05 4.20
C ASN A 62 9.49 1.45 3.08
N THR A 63 10.12 2.62 3.19
CA THR A 63 11.05 3.14 2.19
C THR A 63 12.37 2.36 2.18
N ALA A 64 12.69 1.64 3.25
CA ALA A 64 13.81 0.71 3.30
C ALA A 64 13.50 -0.64 2.62
N ALA A 65 12.25 -0.93 2.25
CA ALA A 65 11.88 -2.14 1.51
C ALA A 65 12.28 -2.03 0.03
N GLY A 66 13.51 -2.41 -0.28
CA GLY A 66 14.16 -2.12 -1.56
C GLY A 66 13.65 -2.96 -2.73
N ASP A 67 13.15 -4.15 -2.43
CA ASP A 67 12.67 -5.17 -3.35
C ASP A 67 11.14 -5.17 -3.50
N VAL A 68 10.43 -4.17 -2.97
CA VAL A 68 8.96 -4.09 -3.08
C VAL A 68 8.51 -3.07 -4.14
N ASN A 69 7.60 -3.51 -5.00
CA ASN A 69 6.76 -2.64 -5.82
C ASN A 69 5.36 -2.54 -5.20
N PHE A 70 4.95 -1.29 -4.92
CA PHE A 70 3.60 -0.95 -4.46
C PHE A 70 2.77 -0.58 -5.68
N ILE A 71 1.75 -1.38 -5.97
CA ILE A 71 0.93 -1.22 -7.16
C ILE A 71 -0.51 -1.02 -6.70
N VAL A 72 -1.00 0.22 -6.82
CA VAL A 72 -2.42 0.51 -6.58
C VAL A 72 -3.21 0.21 -7.84
N GLU A 73 -4.23 -0.62 -7.68
CA GLU A 73 -5.10 -1.07 -8.76
C GLU A 73 -6.53 -0.65 -8.49
N ILE A 74 -7.25 -0.36 -9.57
CA ILE A 74 -8.62 0.09 -9.55
C ILE A 74 -9.48 -0.82 -10.43
N SER A 75 -10.74 -0.97 -10.04
CA SER A 75 -11.72 -1.77 -10.76
C SER A 75 -13.11 -1.16 -10.62
N THR A 76 -13.97 -1.40 -11.61
CA THR A 76 -15.40 -1.07 -11.55
C THR A 76 -16.30 -2.30 -11.37
N ASP A 77 -15.74 -3.51 -11.50
CA ASP A 77 -16.49 -4.78 -11.52
C ASP A 77 -15.89 -5.89 -10.63
N LEU A 78 -14.79 -5.61 -9.91
CA LEU A 78 -13.98 -6.55 -9.10
C LEU A 78 -13.31 -7.68 -9.90
N LYS A 79 -13.44 -7.69 -11.23
CA LYS A 79 -12.90 -8.74 -12.11
C LYS A 79 -11.72 -8.21 -12.90
N ASN A 80 -11.88 -7.04 -13.50
CA ASN A 80 -10.89 -6.38 -14.31
C ASN A 80 -10.21 -5.30 -13.48
N TRP A 81 -8.90 -5.40 -13.34
CA TRP A 81 -8.09 -4.51 -12.52
C TRP A 81 -7.07 -3.78 -13.41
N SER A 82 -6.96 -2.47 -13.21
CA SER A 82 -6.05 -1.60 -13.94
C SER A 82 -5.24 -0.73 -12.98
N SER A 83 -4.03 -0.34 -13.36
CA SER A 83 -3.17 0.60 -12.62
C SER A 83 -2.72 1.74 -13.54
N GLY A 84 -1.90 2.66 -13.03
CA GLY A 84 -1.35 3.76 -13.83
C GLY A 84 -2.35 4.91 -13.95
N GLU A 85 -2.71 5.32 -15.18
CA GLU A 85 -3.51 6.54 -15.43
C GLU A 85 -4.89 6.56 -14.75
N MET A 86 -5.44 5.40 -14.37
CA MET A 86 -6.71 5.32 -13.65
C MET A 86 -6.60 5.56 -12.14
N VAL A 87 -5.37 5.74 -11.64
CA VAL A 87 -5.05 6.01 -10.23
C VAL A 87 -4.08 7.19 -10.15
N SER A 88 -4.49 8.26 -9.48
CA SER A 88 -3.64 9.45 -9.30
C SER A 88 -2.89 9.39 -7.97
N PHE A 89 -1.59 9.64 -8.02
CA PHE A 89 -0.79 9.91 -6.83
C PHE A 89 -1.23 11.24 -6.20
N VAL A 90 -1.47 11.25 -4.90
CA VAL A 90 -1.89 12.45 -4.15
C VAL A 90 -0.74 13.00 -3.33
N SER A 91 -0.12 12.17 -2.49
CA SER A 91 0.97 12.58 -1.61
C SER A 91 1.80 11.39 -1.13
N GLU A 92 3.04 11.68 -0.73
CA GLU A 92 3.92 10.82 0.04
C GLU A 92 4.62 11.70 1.07
N GLU A 93 4.33 11.47 2.34
CA GLU A 93 4.85 12.26 3.46
C GLU A 93 5.60 11.35 4.43
N SER A 94 6.83 11.70 4.80
CA SER A 94 7.57 10.92 5.80
C SER A 94 6.94 11.13 7.18
N ILE A 95 6.59 10.03 7.84
CA ILE A 95 5.97 10.03 9.18
C ILE A 95 6.91 9.49 10.26
N SER A 96 7.92 8.71 9.88
CA SER A 96 9.02 8.28 10.74
C SER A 96 10.21 7.75 9.92
N ASP A 97 11.27 7.30 10.60
CA ASP A 97 12.44 6.72 9.95
C ASP A 97 12.04 5.51 9.10
N ASN A 98 12.35 5.60 7.81
CA ASN A 98 12.02 4.60 6.79
C ASN A 98 10.52 4.35 6.54
N ILE A 99 9.61 5.17 7.09
CA ILE A 99 8.17 5.05 6.82
C ILE A 99 7.64 6.36 6.24
N SER A 100 6.99 6.24 5.08
CA SER A 100 6.18 7.31 4.49
C SER A 100 4.71 6.93 4.47
N GLU A 101 3.81 7.87 4.75
CA GLU A 101 2.38 7.71 4.47
C GLU A 101 2.11 8.12 3.01
N VAL A 102 1.58 7.19 2.22
CA VAL A 102 1.32 7.36 0.79
C VAL A 102 -0.17 7.38 0.54
N THR A 103 -0.64 8.35 -0.25
CA THR A 103 -2.05 8.45 -0.64
C THR A 103 -2.19 8.43 -2.16
N TYR A 104 -3.12 7.59 -2.63
CA TYR A 104 -3.59 7.55 -4.01
C TYR A 104 -5.09 7.80 -4.07
N GLN A 105 -5.59 8.27 -5.21
CA GLN A 105 -7.02 8.47 -5.45
C GLN A 105 -7.47 7.93 -6.80
N SER A 106 -8.76 7.66 -6.93
CA SER A 106 -9.38 7.30 -8.20
C SER A 106 -9.22 8.43 -9.21
N ALA A 107 -8.96 8.09 -10.46
CA ALA A 107 -8.90 9.02 -11.58
C ALA A 107 -9.87 8.60 -12.69
N LEU A 108 -11.11 8.27 -12.30
CA LEU A 108 -12.15 7.80 -13.22
C LEU A 108 -13.34 8.76 -13.17
N PRO A 109 -13.49 9.66 -14.17
CA PRO A 109 -14.66 10.53 -14.24
C PRO A 109 -15.94 9.70 -14.45
N ASP A 110 -17.07 10.24 -14.00
CA ASP A 110 -18.43 9.72 -14.26
C ASP A 110 -18.70 8.27 -13.78
N THR A 111 -17.85 7.74 -12.89
CA THR A 111 -18.02 6.41 -12.32
C THR A 111 -18.72 6.48 -10.97
N THR A 112 -19.87 5.82 -10.84
CA THR A 112 -20.64 5.78 -9.58
C THR A 112 -20.17 4.68 -8.62
N LYS A 113 -19.35 3.75 -9.10
CA LYS A 113 -18.85 2.61 -8.32
C LYS A 113 -17.43 2.26 -8.72
N VAL A 114 -16.53 2.33 -7.75
CA VAL A 114 -15.13 2.04 -7.92
C VAL A 114 -14.59 1.25 -6.73
N TYR A 115 -13.65 0.37 -7.00
CA TYR A 115 -12.95 -0.43 -6.02
C TYR A 115 -11.46 -0.19 -6.17
N MET A 116 -10.75 -0.16 -5.05
CA MET A 116 -9.30 -0.07 -5.02
C MET A 116 -8.72 -1.25 -4.26
N ARG A 117 -7.54 -1.70 -4.70
CA ARG A 117 -6.70 -2.61 -3.93
C ARG A 117 -5.24 -2.17 -4.01
N LEU A 118 -4.49 -2.55 -3.00
CA LEU A 118 -3.04 -2.43 -2.98
C LEU A 118 -2.45 -3.82 -3.24
N ARG A 119 -1.55 -3.91 -4.21
CA ARG A 119 -0.81 -5.13 -4.53
C ARG A 119 0.67 -4.92 -4.29
N PHE A 120 1.28 -5.83 -3.54
CA PHE A 120 2.72 -5.89 -3.33
C PHE A 120 3.32 -6.89 -4.31
N GLN A 121 4.43 -6.52 -4.94
CA GLN A 121 5.14 -7.40 -5.85
C GLN A 121 6.64 -7.29 -5.61
N GLN A 122 7.30 -8.43 -5.41
CA GLN A 122 8.74 -8.47 -5.28
C GLN A 122 9.43 -8.15 -6.63
N ARG A 123 10.51 -7.38 -6.58
CA ARG A 123 11.34 -6.97 -7.73
C ARG A 123 12.29 -8.05 -8.21
#